data_AF-A0A150RAN5-F1
#
_entry.id   AF-A0A150RAN5-F1
#
_cell.length_a   1.000
_cell.length_b   1.000
_cell.length_c   1.000
_cell.angle_alpha   90.00
_cell.angle_beta   90.00
_cell.angle_gamma   90.00
#
_symmetry.space_group_name_H-M   'P 1'
#
loop_
_entity.id
_entity.type
_entity.pdbx_description
1 polymer ?
#
loop_
_entity_poly.entity_id
_entity_poly.type
_entity_poly.pdbx_seq_one_letter_code
_entity_poly.pdbx_strand_id
1 'polypeptide(L)'
;MPAKDAATLRRMGALAGARCPICRKAAGPRPENPAFPFCSPQCKLVDLGRWLEGSYRVPGPPVSSTDAESLESMGRVDGLDGNTQEEDE
;
A
#
# COMPACT_ATOMS: atom_id res chain seq x y z
N MET A 1 -31.64 -7.02 -43.29
CA MET A 1 -30.94 -5.99 -42.48
C MET A 1 -31.24 -6.25 -41.02
N PRO A 2 -30.45 -7.05 -40.29
CA PRO A 2 -30.71 -7.28 -38.87
C PRO A 2 -30.10 -6.14 -38.05
N ALA A 3 -30.95 -5.55 -37.20
CA ALA A 3 -30.57 -4.64 -36.13
C ALA A 3 -29.47 -5.29 -35.27
N LYS A 4 -28.29 -4.66 -35.20
CA LYS A 4 -27.22 -5.10 -34.31
C LYS A 4 -27.61 -4.74 -32.89
N ASP A 5 -27.89 -5.78 -32.12
CA ASP A 5 -28.28 -5.77 -30.72
C ASP A 5 -27.49 -4.76 -29.87
N ALA A 6 -28.22 -3.86 -29.21
CA ALA A 6 -27.67 -2.91 -28.25
C ALA A 6 -27.11 -3.59 -26.98
N ALA A 7 -27.34 -4.89 -26.80
CA ALA A 7 -26.91 -5.67 -25.65
C ALA A 7 -25.44 -6.14 -25.72
N THR A 8 -24.72 -5.87 -26.83
CA THR A 8 -23.34 -6.35 -27.05
C THR A 8 -22.29 -5.24 -27.10
N LEU A 9 -22.64 -3.97 -26.80
CA LEU A 9 -21.63 -2.95 -26.47
C LEU A 9 -21.11 -3.17 -25.03
N ARG A 10 -20.20 -4.14 -24.92
CA ARG A 10 -18.84 -3.92 -24.43
C ARG A 10 -18.75 -3.04 -23.18
N ARG A 11 -18.51 -3.66 -22.01
CA ARG A 11 -17.85 -3.09 -20.80
C ARG A 11 -17.26 -1.69 -21.05
N MET A 12 -18.10 -0.66 -20.96
CA MET A 12 -17.70 0.73 -21.02
C MET A 12 -17.74 1.27 -19.60
N GLY A 13 -16.76 0.83 -18.80
CA GLY A 13 -16.30 1.63 -17.65
C GLY A 13 -15.59 2.87 -18.18
N ALA A 14 -16.34 3.73 -18.87
CA ALA A 14 -15.86 4.91 -19.57
C ALA A 14 -16.04 6.13 -18.66
N LEU A 15 -14.91 6.64 -18.17
CA LEU A 15 -14.60 8.07 -18.13
C LEU A 15 -15.41 8.98 -17.18
N ALA A 16 -15.88 8.48 -16.03
CA ALA A 16 -15.96 9.35 -14.87
C ALA A 16 -14.54 9.48 -14.30
N GLY A 17 -13.89 10.64 -14.44
CA GLY A 17 -12.51 10.86 -14.00
C GLY A 17 -12.26 10.31 -12.58
N ALA A 18 -11.07 9.75 -12.35
CA ALA A 18 -10.74 9.11 -11.07
C ALA A 18 -11.08 10.04 -9.89
N ARG A 19 -11.73 9.51 -8.85
CA ARG A 19 -11.99 10.27 -7.64
C ARG A 19 -10.74 10.28 -6.77
N CYS A 20 -10.39 11.44 -6.25
CA CYS A 20 -9.30 11.58 -5.28
C CYS A 20 -9.59 10.70 -4.06
N PRO A 21 -8.69 9.77 -3.68
CA PRO A 21 -8.93 8.86 -2.55
C PRO A 21 -8.95 9.57 -1.19
N ILE A 22 -8.43 10.81 -1.12
CA ILE A 22 -8.35 11.59 0.12
C ILE A 22 -9.61 12.41 0.37
N CYS A 23 -10.16 13.08 -0.65
CA CYS A 23 -11.28 14.01 -0.48
C CYS A 23 -12.46 13.78 -1.44
N ARG A 24 -12.40 12.76 -2.30
CA ARG A 24 -13.45 12.33 -3.24
C ARG A 24 -13.80 13.31 -4.37
N LYS A 25 -13.13 14.46 -4.45
CA LYS A 25 -13.20 15.38 -5.60
C LYS A 25 -12.63 14.72 -6.86
N ALA A 26 -13.03 15.20 -8.04
CA ALA A 26 -12.46 14.74 -9.30
C ALA A 26 -10.95 15.01 -9.33
N ALA A 27 -10.15 14.01 -9.69
CA ALA A 27 -8.70 14.17 -9.83
C ALA A 27 -8.32 14.95 -11.10
N GLY A 28 -9.23 15.09 -12.07
CA GLY A 28 -8.86 15.53 -13.41
C GLY A 28 -8.13 14.43 -14.20
N PRO A 29 -7.88 14.64 -15.50
CA PRO A 29 -7.24 13.64 -16.34
C PRO A 29 -5.71 13.58 -16.07
N ARG A 30 -5.12 12.39 -16.26
CA ARG A 30 -3.71 12.11 -15.92
C ARG A 30 -2.70 12.98 -16.67
N PRO A 31 -2.84 13.28 -17.99
CA PRO A 31 -1.86 14.10 -18.70
C PRO A 31 -1.76 15.54 -18.17
N GLU A 32 -2.86 16.10 -17.66
CA GLU A 32 -2.94 17.49 -17.19
C GLU A 32 -2.77 17.63 -15.67
N ASN A 33 -2.81 16.52 -14.92
CA ASN A 33 -2.67 16.52 -13.47
C ASN A 33 -1.42 15.75 -13.00
N PRO A 34 -0.32 16.44 -12.66
CA PRO A 34 0.89 15.84 -12.09
C PRO A 34 0.66 15.15 -10.73
N ALA A 35 -0.40 15.50 -10.02
CA ALA A 35 -0.76 14.90 -8.74
C ALA A 35 -1.70 13.69 -8.89
N PHE A 36 -2.06 13.26 -10.11
CA PHE A 36 -2.91 12.09 -10.33
C PHE A 36 -2.34 10.86 -9.59
N PRO A 37 -3.14 10.09 -8.82
CA PRO A 37 -4.61 10.04 -8.79
C PRO A 37 -5.29 10.99 -7.79
N PHE A 38 -4.56 11.95 -7.21
CA PHE A 38 -5.09 12.94 -6.26
C PHE A 38 -5.55 14.20 -6.99
N CYS A 39 -6.49 14.96 -6.41
CA CYS A 39 -6.96 16.22 -7.03
C CYS A 39 -5.99 17.40 -6.85
N SER A 40 -4.97 17.29 -5.99
CA SER A 40 -3.99 18.36 -5.74
C SER A 40 -2.73 17.84 -5.05
N PRO A 41 -1.62 18.60 -5.09
CA PRO A 41 -0.40 18.29 -4.33
C PRO A 41 -0.65 18.16 -2.83
N GLN A 42 -1.56 18.97 -2.26
CA GLN A 42 -1.94 18.87 -0.85
C GLN A 42 -2.52 17.50 -0.51
N CYS A 43 -3.42 16.95 -1.35
CA CYS A 43 -3.98 15.62 -1.11
C CYS A 43 -2.92 14.52 -1.20
N LYS A 44 -1.94 14.66 -2.11
CA LYS A 44 -0.80 13.73 -2.19
C LYS A 44 0.03 13.72 -0.90
N LEU A 45 0.29 14.90 -0.32
CA LEU A 45 1.02 15.01 0.95
C LEU A 45 0.25 14.44 2.14
N VAL A 46 -1.07 14.65 2.19
CA VAL A 46 -1.93 14.05 3.23
C VAL A 46 -1.90 12.53 3.14
N ASP A 47 -1.97 11.96 1.94
CA ASP A 47 -1.84 10.51 1.75
C ASP A 47 -0.50 10.02 2.28
N LEU A 48 0.60 10.67 1.90
CA LEU A 48 1.93 10.35 2.39
C LEU A 48 2.02 10.40 3.93
N GLY A 49 1.42 11.41 4.56
CA GLY A 49 1.33 11.49 6.02
C GLY A 49 0.64 10.27 6.64
N ARG A 50 -0.48 9.81 6.05
CA ARG A 50 -1.18 8.60 6.50
C ARG A 50 -0.34 7.33 6.35
N TRP A 51 0.50 7.26 5.32
CA TRP A 51 1.47 6.16 5.17
C TRP A 51 2.51 6.18 6.28
N LEU A 52 3.12 7.33 6.54
CA LEU A 52 4.16 7.47 7.55
C LEU A 52 3.64 7.23 8.97
N GLU A 53 2.40 7.62 9.24
CA GLU A 53 1.72 7.33 10.51
C GLU A 53 1.30 5.85 10.64
N GLY A 54 1.37 5.07 9.55
CA GLY A 54 0.82 3.73 9.53
C GLY A 54 -0.71 3.70 9.70
N SER A 55 -1.42 4.70 9.21
CA SER A 55 -2.89 4.66 9.21
C SER A 55 -3.46 3.58 8.27
N TYR A 56 -2.67 3.13 7.30
CA TYR A 56 -3.05 2.03 6.41
C TYR A 56 -2.73 0.68 7.04
N ARG A 57 -3.77 -0.15 7.19
CA ARG A 57 -3.71 -1.49 7.79
C ARG A 57 -4.52 -2.45 6.92
N VAL A 58 -3.98 -3.64 6.70
CA VAL A 58 -4.70 -4.74 6.07
C VAL A 58 -5.24 -5.61 7.20
N PRO A 59 -6.57 -5.82 7.30
CA PRO A 59 -7.12 -6.72 8.30
C PRO A 59 -6.65 -8.15 8.00
N GLY A 60 -6.11 -8.82 9.02
CA GLY A 60 -5.71 -10.22 8.97
C GLY A 60 -6.50 -11.06 9.96
N PRO A 61 -6.42 -12.40 9.87
CA PRO A 61 -6.91 -13.27 10.94
C PRO A 61 -6.21 -12.90 12.27
N PRO A 62 -6.86 -13.16 13.42
CA PRO A 62 -6.21 -12.96 14.71
C PRO A 62 -4.92 -13.78 14.75
N VAL A 63 -3.85 -13.18 15.27
CA VAL A 63 -2.61 -13.91 15.52
C VAL A 63 -2.90 -14.98 16.56
N SER A 64 -2.63 -16.25 16.23
CA SER A 64 -2.75 -17.32 17.22
C SER A 64 -1.52 -17.27 18.13
N SER A 65 -1.67 -17.70 19.39
CA SER A 65 -0.55 -17.70 20.36
C SER A 65 0.65 -18.50 19.84
N THR A 66 0.41 -19.60 19.10
CA THR A 66 1.47 -20.45 18.51
C THR A 66 2.32 -19.75 17.45
N ASP A 67 1.76 -18.78 16.71
CA ASP A 67 2.49 -18.03 15.69
C ASP A 67 3.42 -16.96 16.31
N ALA A 68 3.04 -16.42 17.47
CA ALA A 68 3.85 -15.42 18.19
C ALA A 68 5.14 -16.04 18.76
N GLU A 69 5.05 -17.23 19.36
CA GLU A 69 6.19 -17.90 20.02
C GLU A 69 7.23 -18.39 18.99
N SER A 70 6.78 -18.71 17.78
CA SER A 70 7.65 -19.10 16.66
C SER A 70 8.51 -17.93 16.15
N LEU A 71 7.98 -16.69 16.16
CA LEU A 71 8.73 -15.48 15.78
C LEU A 71 9.75 -15.09 16.86
N GLU A 72 9.42 -15.29 18.13
CA GLU A 72 10.34 -15.07 19.24
C GLU A 72 11.48 -16.10 19.26
N SER A 73 11.20 -17.36 18.94
CA SER A 73 12.22 -18.41 18.81
C SER A 73 13.18 -18.21 17.63
N MET A 74 12.78 -17.46 16.60
CA MET A 74 13.64 -17.11 15.46
C MET A 74 14.42 -15.80 15.67
N GLY A 75 14.13 -15.05 16.74
CA GLY A 75 14.68 -13.72 17.01
C GLY A 75 15.76 -13.65 18.09
N ARG A 76 16.17 -14.77 18.70
CA ARG A 76 17.16 -14.78 19.77
C ARG A 76 18.48 -15.41 19.33
N VAL A 77 19.33 -14.60 18.68
CA VAL A 77 20.78 -14.84 18.71
C VAL A 77 21.30 -14.31 20.05
N ASP A 78 21.15 -15.10 21.12
CA ASP A 78 21.98 -14.87 22.31
C ASP A 78 23.44 -15.11 21.89
N GLY A 79 24.29 -14.10 22.05
CA GLY A 79 25.73 -14.22 22.31
C GLY A 79 26.56 -15.09 21.36
N LEU A 80 27.24 -14.45 20.41
CA LEU A 80 28.54 -14.93 19.93
C LEU A 80 29.63 -14.18 20.72
N ASP A 81 29.76 -14.49 22.01
CA ASP A 81 30.94 -14.11 22.78
C ASP A 81 31.97 -15.24 22.62
N GLY A 82 33.19 -14.92 22.18
CA GLY A 82 34.34 -15.80 22.40
C GLY A 82 35.28 -16.03 21.22
N ASN A 83 36.03 -15.00 20.83
CA ASN A 83 37.42 -15.22 20.41
C ASN A 83 38.29 -14.07 20.95
N THR A 84 38.73 -14.22 22.20
CA THR A 84 39.92 -13.55 22.73
C THR A 84 41.10 -14.02 21.90
N GLN A 85 41.70 -13.16 21.09
CA GLN A 85 43.09 -13.38 20.67
C GLN A 85 43.98 -12.85 21.79
N GLU A 86 44.69 -13.81 22.38
CA GLU A 86 45.70 -13.66 23.41
C GLU A 86 46.77 -12.65 22.98
N GLU A 87 47.25 -11.89 23.96
CA GLU A 87 48.48 -11.11 23.86
C GLU A 87 49.63 -12.09 23.64
N ASP A 88 50.43 -11.88 22.57
CA ASP A 88 51.84 -12.29 22.54
C ASP A 88 52.60 -11.42 21.49
N GLU A 89 53.55 -10.65 22.03
CA GLU A 89 54.64 -9.83 21.43
C GLU A 89 54.38 -8.41 20.85
#